data_AF-A0A537T2I4-F1
#
_entry.id   AF-A0A537T2I4-F1
#
_cell.length_a   1.000
_cell.length_b   1.000
_cell.length_c   1.000
_cell.angle_alpha   90.00
_cell.angle_beta   90.00
_cell.angle_gamma   90.00
#
_symmetry.space_group_name_H-M   'P 1'
#
loop_
_entity.id
_entity.type
_entity.pdbx_description
1 polymer ?
#
loop_
_entity_poly.entity_id
_entity_poly.type
_entity_poly.pdbx_seq_one_letter_code
_entity_poly.pdbx_strand_id
1 'polypeptide(L)'
;MSLPDSSETPRTLALRKIVEETHPEKVLGWPKPTEEDFALFGRITHCYSAFDFILRCMAETMDKKRMVEAPWTGKTQRLSEVDLLKAIQIWIRSNRFTLEQIEKHRRVRNLVAHFVVRRFPDDDAFIFMTKSAADYKRVYGELPPTIDAMLYGVLDAQQLRGIMPELEKLLKWAGEVLRDLSRPLPRAG
;
A
#
# COMPACT_ATOMS: atom_id res chain seq x y z
N MET A 1 -7.97 -0.89 3.18
CA MET A 1 -9.04 -0.65 2.19
C MET A 1 -8.42 -0.13 0.91
N SER A 2 -8.61 -0.82 -0.22
CA SER A 2 -8.11 -0.43 -1.54
C SER A 2 -8.92 0.79 -1.81
N LEU A 3 -8.31 1.98 -1.87
CA LEU A 3 -9.03 3.24 -2.07
C LEU A 3 -10.16 3.01 -3.08
N PRO A 4 -11.41 2.82 -2.63
CA PRO A 4 -12.48 2.44 -3.52
C PRO A 4 -12.90 3.68 -4.31
N ASP A 5 -13.42 3.45 -5.51
CA ASP A 5 -14.08 4.47 -6.34
C ASP A 5 -15.26 5.15 -5.59
N SER A 6 -15.62 4.66 -4.39
CA SER A 6 -16.64 5.18 -3.48
C SER A 6 -16.13 5.65 -2.09
N SER A 7 -14.84 5.91 -1.90
CA SER A 7 -14.31 6.47 -0.62
C SER A 7 -14.32 7.99 -0.53
N GLU A 8 -15.00 8.64 -1.46
CA GLU A 8 -15.29 10.05 -1.39
C GLU A 8 -16.22 10.32 -0.22
N THR A 9 -15.63 10.64 0.92
CA THR A 9 -16.37 11.26 2.02
C THR A 9 -16.80 12.67 1.58
N PRO A 10 -17.91 13.21 2.12
CA PRO A 10 -18.29 14.60 1.88
C PRO A 10 -17.15 15.59 2.15
N ARG A 11 -16.29 15.26 3.12
CA ARG A 11 -15.09 16.01 3.47
C ARG A 11 -14.02 15.98 2.37
N THR A 12 -13.66 14.80 1.88
CA THR A 12 -12.65 14.67 0.80
C THR A 12 -13.14 15.28 -0.53
N LEU A 13 -14.46 15.28 -0.77
CA LEU A 13 -15.06 15.99 -1.91
C LEU A 13 -14.95 17.51 -1.78
N ALA A 14 -15.26 18.05 -0.60
CA ALA A 14 -15.13 19.48 -0.32
C ALA A 14 -13.66 19.95 -0.48
N LEU A 15 -12.71 19.15 0.02
CA LEU A 15 -11.28 19.43 -0.13
C LEU A 15 -10.83 19.34 -1.60
N ARG A 16 -11.36 18.41 -2.39
CA ARG A 16 -11.07 18.33 -3.82
C ARG A 16 -11.52 19.59 -4.55
N LYS A 17 -12.73 20.07 -4.25
CA LYS A 17 -13.25 21.31 -4.84
C LYS A 17 -12.32 22.51 -4.57
N ILE A 18 -11.75 22.61 -3.37
CA ILE A 18 -10.74 23.64 -3.04
C ILE A 18 -9.51 23.53 -3.96
N VAL A 19 -9.03 22.31 -4.23
CA VAL A 19 -7.90 22.08 -5.14
C VAL A 19 -8.26 22.46 -6.58
N GLU A 20 -9.45 22.11 -7.05
CA GLU A 20 -9.91 22.42 -8.42
C GLU A 20 -10.08 23.93 -8.65
N GLU A 21 -10.55 24.65 -7.63
CA GLU A 21 -10.68 26.10 -7.65
C GLU A 21 -9.33 26.82 -7.45
N THR A 22 -8.27 26.08 -7.11
CA THR A 22 -6.92 26.63 -6.87
C THR A 22 -5.98 26.30 -8.03
N HIS A 23 -5.35 27.32 -8.62
CA HIS A 23 -4.33 27.09 -9.65
C HIS A 23 -3.16 26.21 -9.14
N PRO A 24 -2.66 25.24 -9.94
CA PRO A 24 -1.61 24.30 -9.52
C PRO A 24 -0.36 24.96 -8.92
N GLU A 25 0.04 26.13 -9.43
CA GLU A 25 1.18 26.89 -8.91
C GLU A 25 0.99 27.32 -7.45
N LYS A 26 -0.24 27.69 -7.07
CA LYS A 26 -0.58 28.03 -5.67
C LYS A 26 -0.56 26.80 -4.77
N VAL A 27 -1.06 25.66 -5.28
CA VAL A 27 -1.04 24.38 -4.55
C VAL A 27 0.39 23.93 -4.25
N LEU A 28 1.32 24.10 -5.18
CA LEU A 28 2.74 23.77 -4.95
C LEU A 28 3.40 24.63 -3.87
N GLY A 29 2.87 25.83 -3.64
CA GLY A 29 3.28 26.76 -2.58
C GLY A 29 2.62 26.52 -1.22
N TRP A 30 1.70 25.55 -1.10
CA TRP A 30 1.10 25.18 0.17
C TRP A 30 2.12 24.66 1.18
N PRO A 31 1.76 24.58 2.47
CA PRO A 31 2.66 24.06 3.50
C PRO A 31 3.19 22.67 3.15
N LYS A 32 4.46 22.44 3.47
CA LYS A 32 5.08 21.12 3.40
C LYS A 32 4.52 20.23 4.52
N PRO A 33 4.58 18.89 4.38
CA PRO A 33 4.41 18.00 5.51
C PRO A 33 5.34 18.37 6.66
N THR A 34 4.89 18.11 7.89
CA THR A 34 5.72 18.24 9.09
C THR A 34 6.71 17.09 9.17
N GLU A 35 7.70 17.19 10.07
CA GLU A 35 8.63 16.08 10.34
C GLU A 35 7.89 14.81 10.82
N GLU A 36 6.82 14.97 11.60
CA GLU A 36 5.99 13.84 12.05
C GLU A 36 5.26 13.17 10.88
N ASP A 37 4.79 13.96 9.90
CA ASP A 37 4.17 13.43 8.69
C ASP A 37 5.19 12.68 7.83
N PHE A 38 6.39 13.23 7.64
CA PHE A 38 7.47 12.54 6.93
C PHE A 38 7.87 11.24 7.63
N ALA A 39 7.96 11.24 8.96
CA ALA A 39 8.21 10.03 9.73
C ALA A 39 7.11 8.98 9.53
N LEU A 40 5.83 9.39 9.49
CA LEU A 40 4.70 8.52 9.19
C LEU A 40 4.82 7.90 7.78
N PHE A 41 5.11 8.71 6.76
CA PHE A 41 5.29 8.23 5.38
C PHE A 41 6.45 7.23 5.27
N GLY A 42 7.56 7.54 5.95
CA GLY A 42 8.72 6.66 6.05
C GLY A 42 8.39 5.33 6.71
N ARG A 43 7.63 5.35 7.82
CA ARG A 43 7.16 4.13 8.51
C ARG A 43 6.28 3.26 7.63
N ILE A 44 5.33 3.87 6.89
CA ILE A 44 4.48 3.14 5.93
C ILE A 44 5.34 2.48 4.86
N THR A 45 6.26 3.23 4.26
CA THR A 45 7.16 2.74 3.20
C THR A 45 8.06 1.61 3.71
N HIS A 46 8.61 1.76 4.90
CA HIS A 46 9.43 0.74 5.55
C HIS A 46 8.62 -0.53 5.85
N CYS A 47 7.40 -0.41 6.37
CA CYS A 47 6.53 -1.54 6.64
C CYS A 47 6.26 -2.38 5.37
N TYR A 48 6.04 -1.74 4.23
CA TYR A 48 5.88 -2.45 2.96
C TYR A 48 7.16 -3.07 2.42
N SER A 49 8.31 -2.46 2.68
CA SER A 49 9.60 -3.09 2.37
C SER A 49 9.78 -4.36 3.19
N ALA A 50 9.37 -4.36 4.46
CA ALA A 50 9.36 -5.54 5.32
C ALA A 50 8.34 -6.61 4.87
N PHE A 51 7.12 -6.21 4.48
CA PHE A 51 6.16 -7.13 3.86
C PHE A 51 6.75 -7.81 2.63
N ASP A 52 7.24 -7.02 1.66
CA ASP A 52 7.77 -7.55 0.40
C ASP A 52 8.96 -8.52 0.65
N PHE A 53 9.79 -8.25 1.67
CA PHE A 53 10.85 -9.16 2.10
C PHE A 53 10.30 -10.46 2.72
N ILE A 54 9.42 -10.36 3.71
CA ILE A 54 8.86 -11.51 4.42
C ILE A 54 8.07 -12.42 3.48
N LEU A 55 7.24 -11.85 2.60
CA LEU A 55 6.43 -12.61 1.64
C LEU A 55 7.31 -13.37 0.63
N ARG A 56 8.46 -12.80 0.24
CA ARG A 56 9.48 -13.54 -0.55
C ARG A 56 10.05 -14.71 0.22
N CYS A 57 10.44 -14.51 1.47
CA CYS A 57 10.95 -15.61 2.31
C CYS A 57 9.90 -16.71 2.49
N MET A 58 8.61 -16.36 2.63
CA MET A 58 7.51 -17.34 2.68
C MET A 58 7.43 -18.14 1.40
N ALA A 59 7.36 -17.48 0.24
CA ALA A 59 7.28 -18.14 -1.06
C ALA A 59 8.44 -19.11 -1.27
N GLU A 60 9.68 -18.67 -1.00
CA GLU A 60 10.88 -19.53 -1.10
C GLU A 60 10.84 -20.72 -0.13
N THR A 61 10.33 -20.53 1.09
CA THR A 61 10.23 -21.61 2.08
C THR A 61 9.20 -22.64 1.66
N MET A 62 8.06 -22.19 1.14
CA MET A 62 6.99 -23.09 0.66
C MET A 62 7.41 -23.86 -0.59
N ASP A 63 8.13 -23.22 -1.52
CA ASP A 63 8.69 -23.88 -2.71
C ASP A 63 9.68 -24.99 -2.31
N LYS A 64 10.60 -24.71 -1.39
CA LYS A 64 11.53 -25.73 -0.83
C LYS A 64 10.81 -26.91 -0.19
N LYS A 65 9.64 -26.65 0.40
CA LYS A 65 8.78 -27.67 1.01
C LYS A 65 7.82 -28.35 0.02
N ARG A 66 7.90 -28.02 -1.28
CA ARG A 66 7.01 -28.52 -2.35
C ARG A 66 5.53 -28.28 -2.07
N MET A 67 5.22 -27.13 -1.47
CA MET A 67 3.85 -26.72 -1.11
C MET A 67 3.19 -25.84 -2.19
N VAL A 68 3.87 -25.68 -3.33
CA VAL A 68 3.45 -24.83 -4.46
C VAL A 68 3.10 -25.68 -5.68
N GLU A 69 2.10 -25.25 -6.47
CA GLU A 69 1.67 -25.98 -7.68
C GLU A 69 2.73 -25.96 -8.78
N ALA A 70 3.45 -24.85 -8.92
CA ALA A 70 4.50 -24.65 -9.91
C ALA A 70 5.80 -24.20 -9.23
N PRO A 71 6.98 -24.72 -9.65
CA PRO A 71 8.26 -24.35 -9.07
C PRO A 71 8.53 -22.85 -9.16
N TRP A 72 8.93 -22.24 -8.05
CA TRP A 72 9.25 -20.82 -8.01
C TRP A 72 10.63 -20.53 -8.64
N THR A 73 10.65 -20.05 -9.88
CA THR A 73 11.90 -19.73 -10.61
C THR A 73 12.41 -18.33 -10.28
N GLY A 74 12.97 -18.16 -9.08
CA GLY A 74 14.05 -17.19 -8.87
C GLY A 74 13.86 -16.09 -7.82
N LYS A 75 14.99 -15.43 -7.53
CA LYS A 75 15.21 -14.39 -6.50
C LYS A 75 14.74 -12.98 -6.90
N THR A 76 14.16 -12.82 -8.10
CA THR A 76 14.08 -11.52 -8.79
C THR A 76 12.69 -11.11 -9.28
N GLN A 77 11.66 -11.95 -9.24
CA GLN A 77 10.31 -11.48 -9.57
C GLN A 77 9.80 -10.54 -8.47
N ARG A 78 9.20 -9.41 -8.89
CA ARG A 78 8.36 -8.62 -7.98
C ARG A 78 7.20 -9.51 -7.58
N LEU A 79 7.22 -10.01 -6.35
CA LEU A 79 6.08 -10.72 -5.78
C LEU A 79 4.94 -9.73 -5.58
N SER A 80 3.88 -9.91 -6.36
CA SER A 80 2.56 -9.43 -5.94
C SER A 80 1.95 -10.44 -4.98
N GLU A 81 1.01 -10.01 -4.17
CA GLU A 81 0.30 -10.91 -3.25
C GLU A 81 -0.60 -11.89 -4.00
N VAL A 82 -0.99 -11.55 -5.23
CA VAL A 82 -1.64 -12.47 -6.17
C VAL A 82 -0.71 -13.63 -6.50
N ASP A 83 0.60 -13.39 -6.67
CA ASP A 83 1.57 -14.46 -6.93
C ASP A 83 1.74 -15.35 -5.70
N LEU A 84 1.69 -14.77 -4.49
CA LEU A 84 1.71 -15.55 -3.25
C LEU A 84 0.42 -16.36 -3.03
N LEU A 85 -0.75 -15.79 -3.32
CA LEU A 85 -2.04 -16.47 -3.25
C LEU A 85 -2.12 -17.62 -4.26
N LYS A 86 -1.61 -17.42 -5.47
CA LYS A 86 -1.51 -18.45 -6.51
C LYS A 86 -0.51 -19.53 -6.15
N ALA A 87 0.60 -19.17 -5.50
CA ALA A 87 1.62 -20.14 -5.13
C ALA A 87 1.12 -21.15 -4.09
N ILE A 88 0.08 -20.88 -3.31
CA ILE A 88 -0.19 -21.65 -2.08
C ILE A 88 -1.65 -22.12 -2.04
N GLN A 89 -1.84 -23.39 -2.38
CA GLN A 89 -3.17 -24.05 -2.34
C GLN A 89 -3.74 -24.15 -0.93
N ILE A 90 -2.88 -24.43 0.07
CA ILE A 90 -3.32 -24.79 1.43
C ILE A 90 -3.72 -23.61 2.31
N TRP A 91 -3.68 -22.37 1.80
CA TRP A 91 -4.09 -21.23 2.62
C TRP A 91 -5.54 -21.37 3.06
N ILE A 92 -5.76 -21.36 4.37
CA ILE A 92 -7.09 -21.18 4.93
C ILE A 92 -7.60 -19.76 4.64
N ARG A 93 -8.93 -19.60 4.68
CA ARG A 93 -9.63 -18.34 4.34
C ARG A 93 -9.08 -17.13 5.10
N SER A 94 -8.72 -17.28 6.37
CA SER A 94 -8.16 -16.19 7.19
C SER A 94 -6.82 -15.67 6.66
N ASN A 95 -5.95 -16.56 6.17
CA ASN A 95 -4.66 -16.15 5.62
C ASN A 95 -4.85 -15.42 4.29
N ARG A 96 -5.78 -15.87 3.44
CA ARG A 96 -6.12 -15.15 2.20
C ARG A 96 -6.67 -13.77 2.48
N PHE A 97 -7.60 -13.65 3.42
CA PHE A 97 -8.16 -12.36 3.83
C PHE A 97 -7.09 -11.40 4.37
N THR A 98 -6.11 -11.93 5.11
CA THR A 98 -5.02 -11.13 5.67
C THR A 98 -4.10 -10.62 4.58
N LEU A 99 -3.75 -11.47 3.60
CA LEU A 99 -3.03 -11.05 2.40
C LEU A 99 -3.83 -9.98 1.65
N GLU A 100 -5.11 -10.20 1.38
CA GLU A 100 -5.96 -9.18 0.76
C GLU A 100 -5.92 -7.85 1.52
N GLN A 101 -5.86 -7.82 2.85
CA GLN A 101 -5.70 -6.57 3.58
C GLN A 101 -4.35 -5.87 3.30
N ILE A 102 -3.25 -6.60 3.17
CA ILE A 102 -1.94 -6.03 2.83
C ILE A 102 -2.00 -5.36 1.44
N GLU A 103 -2.55 -6.02 0.43
CA GLU A 103 -2.68 -5.48 -0.94
C GLU A 103 -3.56 -4.24 -0.94
N LYS A 104 -4.66 -4.37 -0.21
CA LYS A 104 -5.68 -3.36 -0.06
C LYS A 104 -5.08 -2.06 0.53
N HIS A 105 -4.01 -2.11 1.32
CA HIS A 105 -3.31 -0.91 1.80
C HIS A 105 -2.10 -0.49 0.92
N ARG A 106 -1.68 -1.29 -0.07
CA ARG A 106 -0.51 -1.03 -0.93
C ARG A 106 -0.63 0.27 -1.72
N ARG A 107 -1.85 0.64 -2.10
CA ARG A 107 -2.16 1.94 -2.75
C ARG A 107 -1.72 3.13 -1.90
N VAL A 108 -1.90 3.04 -0.58
CA VAL A 108 -1.48 4.10 0.36
C VAL A 108 0.03 4.21 0.41
N ARG A 109 0.76 3.08 0.40
CA ARG A 109 2.22 3.11 0.25
C ARG A 109 2.63 3.77 -1.06
N ASN A 110 2.01 3.40 -2.17
CA ASN A 110 2.36 3.97 -3.48
C ASN A 110 2.15 5.48 -3.51
N LEU A 111 1.06 5.94 -2.90
CA LEU A 111 0.74 7.36 -2.75
C LEU A 111 1.83 8.10 -1.97
N VAL A 112 2.21 7.63 -0.78
CA VAL A 112 3.23 8.32 0.05
C VAL A 112 4.66 8.19 -0.50
N ALA A 113 4.95 7.17 -1.31
CA ALA A 113 6.30 6.91 -1.83
C ALA A 113 6.58 7.53 -3.20
N HIS A 114 5.56 7.82 -4.01
CA HIS A 114 5.74 8.20 -5.42
C HIS A 114 5.15 9.58 -5.78
N PHE A 115 4.41 10.22 -4.88
CA PHE A 115 3.76 11.50 -5.17
C PHE A 115 4.45 12.64 -4.42
N VAL A 116 4.42 13.82 -5.01
CA VAL A 116 4.73 15.06 -4.30
C VAL A 116 3.58 15.36 -3.34
N VAL A 117 3.88 15.65 -2.10
CA VAL A 117 2.87 15.90 -1.06
C VAL A 117 2.92 17.32 -0.53
N ARG A 118 1.74 17.88 -0.28
CA ARG A 118 1.51 19.15 0.44
C ARG A 118 0.41 18.98 1.46
N ARG A 119 0.46 19.77 2.52
CA ARG A 119 -0.64 19.90 3.49
C ARG A 119 -1.62 20.95 3.03
N PHE A 120 -2.89 20.75 3.34
CA PHE A 120 -3.87 21.83 3.25
C PHE A 120 -3.51 22.93 4.28
N PRO A 121 -3.60 24.22 3.92
CA PRO A 121 -3.25 25.31 4.84
C PRO A 121 -4.06 25.33 6.13
N ASP A 122 -5.37 25.08 6.02
CA ASP A 122 -6.33 25.24 7.11
C ASP A 122 -7.04 23.92 7.47
N ASP A 123 -6.51 22.78 7.03
CA ASP A 123 -7.12 21.48 7.27
C ASP A 123 -6.08 20.37 7.55
N ASP A 124 -6.45 19.38 8.35
CA ASP A 124 -5.65 18.19 8.64
C ASP A 124 -5.79 17.15 7.52
N ALA A 125 -5.36 17.56 6.33
CA ALA A 125 -5.42 16.77 5.11
C ALA A 125 -4.18 17.01 4.23
N PHE A 126 -3.98 16.08 3.30
CA PHE A 126 -2.90 16.13 2.33
C PHE A 126 -3.45 16.13 0.92
N ILE A 127 -2.73 16.80 0.02
CA ILE A 127 -2.81 16.57 -1.41
C ILE A 127 -1.54 15.85 -1.87
N PHE A 128 -1.73 14.78 -2.63
CA PHE A 128 -0.69 14.01 -3.30
C PHE A 128 -0.78 14.24 -4.79
N MET A 129 0.29 14.72 -5.41
CA MET A 129 0.34 15.16 -6.81
C MET A 129 1.39 14.37 -7.59
N THR A 130 1.09 14.09 -8.86
CA THR A 130 2.03 13.47 -9.80
C THR A 130 1.76 13.95 -11.23
N LYS A 131 2.79 13.85 -12.07
CA LYS A 131 2.65 13.92 -13.54
C LYS A 131 2.79 12.54 -14.19
N SER A 132 3.11 11.51 -13.42
CA SER A 132 3.24 10.14 -13.88
C SER A 132 1.87 9.47 -13.95
N ALA A 133 1.35 9.31 -15.16
CA ALA A 133 0.14 8.52 -15.42
C ALA A 133 0.27 7.07 -14.91
N ALA A 134 1.49 6.51 -14.94
CA ALA A 134 1.76 5.17 -14.44
C ALA A 134 1.60 5.10 -12.91
N ASP A 135 2.11 6.07 -12.17
CA ASP A 135 1.98 6.10 -10.71
C ASP A 135 0.54 6.42 -10.28
N TYR A 136 -0.16 7.25 -11.04
CA TYR A 136 -1.59 7.48 -10.84
C TYR A 136 -2.41 6.19 -11.00
N LYS A 137 -2.26 5.48 -12.13
CA LYS A 137 -2.95 4.19 -12.36
C LYS A 137 -2.64 3.16 -11.28
N ARG A 138 -1.42 3.13 -10.74
CA ARG A 138 -1.07 2.20 -9.64
C ARG A 138 -1.83 2.47 -8.33
N VAL A 139 -2.30 3.70 -8.13
CA VAL A 139 -3.07 4.08 -6.93
C VAL A 139 -4.57 4.00 -7.21
N TYR A 140 -5.04 4.55 -8.32
CA TYR A 140 -6.46 4.74 -8.62
C TYR A 140 -7.04 3.73 -9.63
N GLY A 141 -6.21 2.90 -10.26
CA GLY A 141 -6.65 1.87 -11.22
C GLY A 141 -6.87 2.40 -12.64
N GLU A 142 -7.41 3.61 -12.78
CA GLU A 142 -7.69 4.26 -14.06
C GLU A 142 -7.11 5.67 -14.14
N LEU A 143 -7.17 6.29 -15.34
CA LEU A 143 -6.80 7.70 -15.52
C LEU A 143 -8.04 8.57 -15.51
N PRO A 144 -7.93 9.82 -15.05
CA PRO A 144 -9.02 10.77 -15.20
C PRO A 144 -9.26 11.08 -16.68
N PRO A 145 -10.46 11.58 -17.03
CA PRO A 145 -10.84 11.87 -18.42
C PRO A 145 -9.94 12.90 -19.12
N THR A 146 -9.31 13.79 -18.35
CA THR A 146 -8.44 14.87 -18.85
C THR A 146 -7.01 14.68 -18.33
N ILE A 147 -6.07 14.45 -19.26
CA ILE A 147 -4.67 14.10 -18.95
C ILE A 147 -3.77 15.34 -18.84
N ASP A 148 -4.19 16.50 -19.36
CA ASP A 148 -3.38 17.73 -19.34
C ASP A 148 -3.29 18.38 -17.95
N ALA A 149 -4.17 17.99 -17.04
CA ALA A 149 -4.20 18.49 -15.67
C ALA A 149 -3.08 17.91 -14.79
N MET A 150 -2.89 18.50 -13.62
CA MET A 150 -2.14 17.87 -12.53
C MET A 150 -2.93 16.64 -12.06
N LEU A 151 -2.29 15.47 -12.01
CA LEU A 151 -2.93 14.27 -11.45
C LEU A 151 -2.75 14.29 -9.94
N TYR A 152 -3.83 14.17 -9.18
CA TYR A 152 -3.74 14.24 -7.73
C TYR A 152 -4.79 13.40 -7.03
N GLY A 153 -4.60 13.20 -5.73
CA GLY A 153 -5.70 12.86 -4.84
C GLY A 153 -5.51 13.45 -3.46
N VAL A 154 -6.59 13.43 -2.70
CA VAL A 154 -6.70 14.04 -1.38
C VAL A 154 -6.92 12.94 -0.36
N LEU A 155 -6.22 13.03 0.77
CA LEU A 155 -6.37 12.09 1.86
C LEU A 155 -6.40 12.84 3.19
N ASP A 156 -7.32 12.43 4.07
CA ASP A 156 -7.35 12.94 5.44
C ASP A 156 -6.14 12.40 6.24
N ALA A 157 -5.50 13.27 7.01
CA ALA A 157 -4.30 12.89 7.73
C ALA A 157 -4.58 11.88 8.86
N GLN A 158 -5.75 11.95 9.50
CA GLN A 158 -6.17 10.98 10.52
C GLN A 158 -6.38 9.60 9.90
N GLN A 159 -6.94 9.51 8.69
CA GLN A 159 -7.06 8.24 7.97
C GLN A 159 -5.69 7.61 7.73
N LEU A 160 -4.70 8.41 7.33
CA LEU A 160 -3.34 7.92 7.11
C LEU A 160 -2.67 7.44 8.41
N ARG A 161 -2.82 8.20 9.50
CA ARG A 161 -2.34 7.79 10.83
C ARG A 161 -3.00 6.49 11.30
N GLY A 162 -4.31 6.35 11.07
CA GLY A 162 -5.10 5.18 11.46
C GLY A 162 -4.72 3.88 10.76
N ILE A 163 -3.97 3.93 9.66
CA ILE A 163 -3.52 2.74 8.94
C ILE A 163 -2.35 2.05 9.65
N MET A 164 -1.50 2.79 10.38
CA MET A 164 -0.28 2.21 10.97
C MET A 164 -0.53 1.08 11.96
N PRO A 165 -1.46 1.19 12.93
CA PRO A 165 -1.77 0.07 13.83
C PRO A 165 -2.21 -1.20 13.08
N GLU A 166 -2.91 -1.05 11.95
CA GLU A 166 -3.32 -2.18 11.12
C GLU A 166 -2.13 -2.79 10.37
N LEU A 167 -1.26 -1.96 9.79
CA LEU A 167 -0.04 -2.45 9.14
C LEU A 167 0.88 -3.19 10.12
N GLU A 168 1.02 -2.70 11.35
CA GLU A 168 1.83 -3.36 12.38
C GLU A 168 1.25 -4.72 12.79
N LYS A 169 -0.07 -4.85 12.92
CA LYS A 169 -0.75 -6.14 13.16
C LYS A 169 -0.52 -7.12 12.01
N LEU A 170 -0.69 -6.66 10.77
CA LEU A 170 -0.47 -7.46 9.57
C LEU A 170 1.00 -7.91 9.45
N LEU A 171 1.95 -7.03 9.77
CA LEU A 171 3.38 -7.33 9.74
C LEU A 171 3.76 -8.37 10.79
N LYS A 172 3.20 -8.24 12.00
CA LYS A 172 3.35 -9.25 13.06
C LYS A 172 2.84 -10.61 12.61
N TRP A 173 1.63 -10.67 12.03
CA TRP A 173 1.08 -11.89 11.48
C TRP A 173 2.01 -12.50 10.42
N ALA A 174 2.53 -11.69 9.49
CA ALA A 174 3.43 -12.18 8.46
C ALA A 174 4.72 -12.78 9.07
N GLY A 175 5.29 -12.13 10.09
CA GLY A 175 6.44 -12.68 10.82
C GLY A 175 6.15 -14.01 11.51
N GLU A 176 4.97 -14.15 12.14
CA GLU A 176 4.55 -15.38 12.81
C GLU A 176 4.40 -16.54 11.82
N VAL A 177 3.74 -16.30 10.69
CA VAL A 177 3.53 -17.33 9.68
C VAL A 177 4.84 -17.76 9.04
N LEU A 178 5.75 -16.83 8.74
CA LEU A 178 7.08 -17.18 8.20
C LEU A 178 7.86 -18.07 9.17
N ARG A 179 7.82 -17.74 10.46
CA ARG A 179 8.46 -18.54 11.52
C ARG A 179 7.88 -19.95 11.55
N ASP A 180 6.55 -20.09 11.50
CA ASP A 180 5.90 -21.39 11.55
C ASP A 180 6.19 -22.23 10.31
N LEU A 181 6.26 -21.60 9.13
CA LEU A 181 6.68 -22.25 7.89
C LEU A 181 8.15 -22.67 7.91
N SER A 182 9.00 -21.97 8.65
CA SER A 182 10.42 -22.29 8.75
C SER A 182 10.71 -23.45 9.72
N ARG A 183 9.73 -23.88 10.52
CA ARG A 183 9.90 -25.02 11.43
C ARG A 183 9.99 -26.34 10.65
N PRO A 184 10.86 -27.29 11.07
CA PRO A 184 10.87 -28.64 10.52
C PRO A 184 9.49 -29.29 10.69
N LEU A 185 9.00 -29.99 9.67
CA LEU A 185 7.81 -30.82 9.85
C LEU A 185 8.14 -31.93 10.87
N PRO A 186 7.23 -32.26 11.81
CA PRO A 186 7.43 -33.40 12.68
C PRO A 186 7.64 -34.63 11.81
N ARG A 187 8.73 -35.37 12.04
CA ARG A 187 8.98 -36.63 11.35
C ARG A 187 7.81 -37.54 11.67
N ALA A 188 7.09 -38.02 10.64
CA ALA A 188 6.15 -39.11 10.82
C ALA A 188 6.95 -40.29 11.38
N GLY A 189 6.59 -40.70 12.61
CA GLY A 189 7.10 -41.91 13.24
C GLY A 189 6.46 -43.16 12.65
#